data_AF-A0A9D1I4Z9-F1
#
_entry.id   AF-A0A9D1I4Z9-F1
#
_cell.length_a   1.000
_cell.length_b   1.000
_cell.length_c   1.000
_cell.angle_alpha   90.00
_cell.angle_beta   90.00
_cell.angle_gamma   90.00
#
_symmetry.space_group_name_H-M   'P 1'
#
loop_
_entity.id
_entity.type
_entity.pdbx_description
1 polymer ?
#
loop_
_entity_poly.entity_id
_entity_poly.type
_entity_poly.pdbx_seq_one_letter_code
_entity_poly.pdbx_strand_id
1 'polypeptide(L)'
;HEHHHDHDHDHCGCGHDHHDHHHADEVFDSIGVETARKFTEETIQKALEALDDQETYGMVLRAKGIVEGQDGQWIHFDYVPGEPDVRKGPAEVTGRLCVIGHDMKEDKIRELFDI
;
A
#
# COMPACT_ATOMS: atom_id res chain seq x y z
N HIS A 1 -30.67 54.11 3.83
CA HIS A 1 -30.35 54.37 2.42
C HIS A 1 -29.30 53.33 2.02
N GLU A 2 -29.63 52.23 1.34
CA GLU A 2 -29.96 52.17 -0.10
C GLU A 2 -28.77 52.69 -0.95
N HIS A 3 -28.16 52.01 -1.94
CA HIS A 3 -28.55 50.93 -2.84
C HIS A 3 -27.29 50.25 -3.44
N HIS A 4 -27.55 49.13 -4.13
CA HIS A 4 -26.75 48.27 -5.03
C HIS A 4 -25.57 48.88 -5.81
N HIS A 5 -24.59 48.02 -6.11
CA HIS A 5 -23.96 47.97 -7.43
C HIS A 5 -24.04 46.55 -8.01
N ASP A 6 -24.91 46.46 -9.01
CA ASP A 6 -24.95 45.45 -10.06
C ASP A 6 -23.75 45.69 -10.99
N HIS A 7 -23.00 44.64 -11.32
CA HIS A 7 -22.12 44.63 -12.47
C HIS A 7 -22.21 43.24 -13.12
N ASP A 8 -23.26 43.10 -13.91
CA ASP A 8 -23.27 42.31 -15.14
C ASP A 8 -22.00 42.62 -15.96
N HIS A 9 -21.16 41.61 -16.19
CA HIS A 9 -20.13 41.66 -17.21
C HIS A 9 -20.04 40.30 -17.89
N ASP A 10 -20.91 40.13 -18.88
CA ASP A 10 -20.66 39.34 -20.08
C ASP A 10 -19.20 39.54 -20.53
N HIS A 11 -18.36 38.51 -20.34
CA HIS A 11 -17.12 38.40 -21.10
C HIS A 11 -16.80 36.93 -21.34
N CYS A 12 -17.06 36.52 -22.58
CA CYS A 12 -16.49 35.34 -23.20
C CYS A 12 -14.96 35.43 -23.13
N GLY A 13 -14.36 34.64 -22.22
CA GLY A 13 -12.91 34.56 -22.03
C GLY A 13 -12.51 33.09 -21.91
N CYS A 14 -12.08 32.52 -23.03
CA CYS A 14 -11.36 31.26 -23.08
C CYS A 14 -10.08 31.32 -22.20
N GLY A 15 -9.79 30.24 -21.49
CA GLY A 15 -8.54 30.05 -20.73
C GLY A 15 -8.61 30.74 -19.36
N HIS A 16 -8.49 30.02 -18.25
CA HIS A 16 -7.55 28.95 -18.01
C HIS A 16 -8.23 27.82 -17.22
N ASP A 17 -8.28 26.61 -17.80
CA ASP A 17 -8.04 25.42 -17.02
C ASP A 17 -6.68 25.64 -16.35
N HIS A 18 -6.70 26.17 -15.12
CA HIS A 18 -5.72 25.75 -14.15
C HIS A 18 -5.99 24.26 -13.97
N HIS A 19 -5.37 23.48 -14.85
CA HIS A 19 -4.93 22.15 -14.50
C HIS A 19 -4.01 22.35 -13.30
N ASP A 20 -4.60 22.48 -12.11
CA ASP A 20 -4.02 21.95 -10.89
C ASP A 20 -3.83 20.47 -11.16
N HIS A 21 -2.74 20.19 -11.88
CA HIS A 21 -2.05 18.94 -11.79
C HIS A 21 -1.71 18.79 -10.32
N HIS A 22 -2.64 18.25 -9.56
CA HIS A 22 -2.32 17.40 -8.44
C HIS A 22 -1.54 16.22 -9.02
N HIS A 23 -0.28 16.46 -9.42
CA HIS A 23 0.77 15.51 -9.15
C HIS A 23 0.78 15.40 -7.63
N ALA A 24 -0.12 14.57 -7.10
CA ALA A 24 0.27 13.78 -5.96
C ALA A 24 1.49 13.03 -6.48
N ASP A 25 2.68 13.61 -6.27
CA ASP A 25 3.94 12.89 -6.34
C ASP A 25 3.64 11.53 -5.74
N GLU A 26 3.74 10.47 -6.53
CA GLU A 26 3.66 9.12 -6.04
C GLU A 26 4.91 8.94 -5.17
N VAL A 27 4.90 9.50 -3.95
CA VAL A 27 6.05 9.48 -3.02
C VAL A 27 6.36 8.04 -2.62
N PHE A 28 5.39 7.13 -2.81
CA PHE A 28 5.47 5.75 -2.40
C PHE A 28 5.00 4.80 -3.49
N ASP A 29 5.80 3.78 -3.75
CA ASP A 29 5.42 2.59 -4.49
C ASP A 29 4.45 1.75 -3.63
N SER A 30 3.52 1.05 -4.29
CA SER A 30 2.64 0.09 -3.61
C SER A 30 2.51 -1.21 -4.41
N ILE A 31 2.65 -2.33 -3.72
CA ILE A 31 2.54 -3.67 -4.28
C ILE A 31 1.38 -4.36 -3.57
N GLY A 32 0.25 -4.50 -4.27
CA GLY A 32 -0.92 -5.24 -3.79
C GLY A 32 -1.06 -6.56 -4.55
N VAL A 33 -1.13 -7.68 -3.83
CA VAL A 33 -1.33 -8.99 -4.47
C VAL A 33 -2.37 -9.82 -3.73
N GLU A 34 -3.20 -10.51 -4.50
CA GLU A 34 -4.10 -11.57 -4.04
C GLU A 34 -3.44 -12.93 -4.27
N THR A 35 -3.54 -13.82 -3.29
CA THR A 35 -2.88 -15.14 -3.35
C THR A 35 -3.73 -16.22 -2.68
N ALA A 36 -3.74 -17.41 -3.29
CA ALA A 36 -4.30 -18.63 -2.72
C ALA A 36 -3.23 -19.51 -2.06
N ARG A 37 -1.98 -19.03 -1.96
CA ARG A 37 -0.89 -19.78 -1.33
C ARG A 37 -1.09 -19.84 0.19
N LYS A 38 -0.61 -20.94 0.77
CA LYS A 38 -0.68 -21.21 2.20
C LYS A 38 0.67 -20.98 2.86
N PHE A 39 0.65 -20.24 3.96
CA PHE A 39 1.85 -19.80 4.67
C PHE A 39 1.93 -20.42 6.06
N THR A 40 3.10 -20.32 6.68
CA THR A 40 3.23 -20.54 8.12
C THR A 40 3.52 -19.21 8.80
N GLU A 41 3.17 -19.08 10.09
CA GLU A 41 3.49 -17.88 10.87
C GLU A 41 4.99 -17.59 10.85
N GLU A 42 5.82 -18.64 10.91
CA GLU A 42 7.29 -18.51 10.84
C GLU A 42 7.76 -17.97 9.48
N THR A 43 7.19 -18.44 8.36
CA THR A 43 7.56 -17.95 7.03
C THR A 43 7.19 -16.47 6.86
N ILE A 44 6.01 -16.07 7.34
CA ILE A 44 5.60 -14.66 7.31
C ILE A 44 6.50 -13.82 8.21
N GLN A 45 6.76 -14.25 9.44
CA GLN A 45 7.65 -13.55 10.36
C GLN A 45 9.02 -13.29 9.73
N LYS A 46 9.64 -14.33 9.16
CA LYS A 46 10.94 -14.22 8.46
C LYS A 46 10.88 -13.29 7.25
N ALA A 47 9.79 -13.35 6.48
CA ALA A 47 9.58 -12.44 5.36
C ALA A 47 9.54 -10.98 5.85
N LEU A 48 8.79 -10.68 6.91
CA LEU A 48 8.71 -9.33 7.45
C LEU A 48 10.05 -8.83 7.99
N GLU A 49 10.81 -9.68 8.70
CA GLU A 49 12.16 -9.32 9.16
C GLU A 49 13.14 -9.06 8.00
N ALA A 50 12.97 -9.76 6.87
CA ALA A 50 13.81 -9.54 5.70
C ALA A 50 13.52 -8.19 5.01
N LEU A 51 12.33 -7.62 5.17
CA LEU A 51 11.98 -6.31 4.56
C LEU A 51 12.79 -5.14 5.13
N ASP A 52 13.47 -5.31 6.27
CA ASP A 52 14.42 -4.32 6.78
C ASP A 52 15.71 -4.22 5.93
N ASP A 53 15.98 -5.20 5.05
CA ASP A 53 17.10 -5.15 4.12
C ASP A 53 16.81 -4.24 2.92
N GLN A 54 17.08 -2.95 3.11
CA GLN A 54 16.82 -1.91 2.10
C GLN A 54 17.61 -2.10 0.81
N GLU A 55 18.79 -2.74 0.86
CA GLU A 55 19.60 -3.00 -0.33
C GLU A 55 18.95 -4.03 -1.26
N THR A 56 18.30 -5.06 -0.69
CA THR A 56 17.63 -6.12 -1.45
C THR A 56 16.21 -5.76 -1.86
N TYR A 57 15.43 -5.15 -0.96
CA TYR A 57 13.98 -4.97 -1.14
C TYR A 57 13.57 -3.51 -1.38
N GLY A 58 14.47 -2.54 -1.20
CA GLY A 58 14.12 -1.13 -1.15
C GLY A 58 13.60 -0.72 0.23
N MET A 59 13.23 0.55 0.41
CA MET A 59 12.78 1.04 1.71
C MET A 59 11.30 0.74 1.91
N VAL A 60 11.00 -0.37 2.56
CA VAL A 60 9.63 -0.69 2.96
C VAL A 60 9.23 0.14 4.16
N LEU A 61 8.07 0.79 4.07
CA LEU A 61 7.49 1.60 5.15
C LEU A 61 6.37 0.87 5.87
N ARG A 62 5.62 0.04 5.15
CA ARG A 62 4.62 -0.82 5.75
C ARG A 62 4.36 -2.05 4.89
N ALA A 63 4.14 -3.19 5.54
CA ALA A 63 3.50 -4.32 4.91
C ALA A 63 2.28 -4.74 5.73
N LYS A 64 1.24 -5.19 5.06
CA LYS A 64 0.05 -5.76 5.69
C LYS A 64 -0.44 -6.92 4.87
N GLY A 65 -1.00 -7.92 5.52
CA GLY A 65 -1.70 -8.96 4.79
C GLY A 65 -2.54 -9.85 5.66
N ILE A 66 -3.44 -10.54 4.99
CA ILE A 66 -4.25 -11.60 5.55
C ILE A 66 -4.10 -12.77 4.59
N VAL A 67 -3.48 -13.86 5.04
CA VAL A 67 -3.17 -15.02 4.21
C VAL A 67 -3.61 -16.31 4.89
N GLU A 68 -3.90 -17.33 4.09
CA GLU A 68 -4.29 -18.63 4.62
C GLU A 68 -3.07 -19.34 5.22
N GLY A 69 -3.21 -19.88 6.44
CA GLY A 69 -2.19 -20.69 7.09
C GLY A 69 -2.26 -22.15 6.66
N GLN A 70 -1.13 -22.86 6.70
CA GLN A 70 -1.06 -24.29 6.39
C GLN A 70 -1.83 -25.14 7.41
N ASP A 71 -1.93 -24.67 8.64
CA ASP A 71 -2.73 -25.24 9.73
C ASP A 71 -4.25 -24.96 9.60
N GLY A 72 -4.68 -24.27 8.54
CA GLY A 72 -6.09 -23.95 8.28
C GLY A 72 -6.61 -22.74 9.07
N GLN A 73 -5.75 -22.09 9.87
CA GLN A 73 -6.05 -20.80 10.48
C GLN A 73 -5.57 -19.66 9.57
N TRP A 74 -6.16 -18.48 9.70
CA TRP A 74 -5.76 -17.32 8.91
C TRP A 74 -4.73 -16.47 9.65
N ILE A 75 -3.68 -16.11 8.93
CA ILE A 75 -2.55 -15.32 9.44
C ILE A 75 -2.78 -13.88 9.01
N HIS A 76 -2.89 -12.99 9.98
CA HIS A 76 -2.96 -11.55 9.80
C HIS A 76 -1.60 -11.01 10.19
N PHE A 77 -1.04 -10.13 9.37
CA PHE A 77 0.23 -9.51 9.68
C PHE A 77 0.22 -8.01 9.38
N ASP A 78 1.02 -7.30 10.17
CA ASP A 78 1.35 -5.90 10.00
C ASP A 78 2.85 -5.76 10.21
N TYR A 79 3.48 -4.89 9.44
CA TYR A 79 4.88 -4.59 9.58
C TYR A 79 5.06 -3.10 9.41
N VAL A 80 5.81 -2.53 10.33
CA VAL A 80 6.54 -1.27 10.17
C VAL A 80 8.01 -1.58 10.46
N PRO A 81 8.97 -0.81 9.91
CA PRO A 81 10.40 -1.08 10.11
C PRO A 81 10.77 -1.31 11.57
N GLY A 82 11.38 -2.47 11.85
CA GLY A 82 11.76 -2.90 13.21
C GLY A 82 10.64 -3.45 14.11
N GLU A 83 9.37 -3.43 13.68
CA GLU A 83 8.24 -3.93 14.47
C GLU A 83 7.33 -4.86 13.62
N PRO A 84 7.75 -6.11 13.35
CA PRO A 84 6.88 -7.12 12.75
C PRO A 84 5.83 -7.62 13.75
N ASP A 85 4.57 -7.66 13.33
CA ASP A 85 3.45 -8.25 14.07
C ASP A 85 2.77 -9.33 13.23
N VAL A 86 2.74 -10.55 13.76
CA VAL A 86 2.07 -11.70 13.16
C VAL A 86 1.10 -12.28 14.16
N ARG A 87 -0.16 -12.43 13.74
CA ARG A 87 -1.25 -12.90 14.61
C ARG A 87 -2.24 -13.77 13.84
N LYS A 88 -2.96 -14.61 14.57
CA LYS A 88 -4.10 -15.35 14.02
C LYS A 88 -5.35 -14.49 14.03
N GLY A 89 -6.12 -14.57 12.96
CA GLY A 89 -7.34 -13.78 12.80
C GLY A 89 -8.51 -14.56 12.19
N PRO A 90 -9.65 -13.88 11.99
CA PRO A 90 -10.81 -14.49 11.35
C PRO A 90 -10.47 -14.92 9.92
N ALA A 91 -11.23 -15.91 9.44
CA ALA A 91 -11.13 -16.39 8.08
C ALA A 91 -11.61 -15.34 7.06
N GLU A 92 -10.89 -15.24 5.95
CA GLU A 92 -11.25 -14.40 4.80
C GLU A 92 -11.61 -15.27 3.58
N VAL A 93 -12.00 -14.63 2.48
CA VAL A 93 -12.37 -15.33 1.23
C VAL A 93 -11.13 -15.70 0.41
N THR A 94 -10.11 -14.82 0.39
CA THR A 94 -8.86 -15.02 -0.34
C THR A 94 -7.71 -14.33 0.40
N GLY A 95 -6.50 -14.85 0.22
CA GLY A 95 -5.31 -14.21 0.74
C GLY A 95 -5.03 -12.91 0.01
N ARG A 96 -4.63 -11.87 0.74
CA ARG A 96 -4.25 -10.57 0.19
C ARG A 96 -3.14 -9.95 1.01
N LEU A 97 -2.18 -9.33 0.35
CA LEU A 97 -1.15 -8.52 0.99
C LEU A 97 -0.90 -7.24 0.23
N CYS A 98 -0.41 -6.24 0.94
CA CYS A 98 -0.04 -4.94 0.43
C CYS A 98 1.27 -4.51 1.08
N VAL A 99 2.24 -4.10 0.27
CA VAL A 99 3.52 -3.55 0.71
C VAL A 99 3.64 -2.14 0.14
N ILE A 100 4.03 -1.18 0.97
CA ILE A 100 4.25 0.22 0.57
C ILE A 100 5.65 0.68 1.00
N GLY A 101 6.29 1.49 0.17
CA GLY A 101 7.68 1.89 0.38
C GLY A 101 8.20 2.84 -0.71
N HIS A 102 9.51 3.05 -0.76
CA HIS A 102 10.18 3.77 -1.85
C HIS A 102 11.26 2.90 -2.50
N ASP A 103 11.47 3.06 -3.81
CA ASP A 103 12.46 2.34 -4.61
C ASP A 103 12.39 0.81 -4.43
N MET A 104 11.18 0.31 -4.18
CA MET A 104 10.94 -1.09 -3.85
C MET A 104 11.28 -2.02 -5.01
N LYS A 105 11.92 -3.14 -4.71
CA LYS A 105 12.22 -4.19 -5.69
C LYS A 105 11.04 -5.15 -5.77
N GLU A 106 10.03 -4.80 -6.57
CA GLU A 106 8.77 -5.56 -6.69
C GLU A 106 8.99 -7.06 -6.91
N ASP A 107 9.86 -7.46 -7.85
CA ASP A 107 10.15 -8.87 -8.10
C ASP A 107 10.70 -9.59 -6.86
N LYS A 108 11.62 -8.95 -6.13
CA LYS A 108 12.23 -9.51 -4.91
C LYS A 108 11.22 -9.64 -3.78
N ILE A 109 10.33 -8.64 -3.64
CA ILE A 109 9.25 -8.67 -2.65
C ILE A 109 8.25 -9.77 -2.99
N ARG A 110 7.88 -9.94 -4.26
CA ARG A 110 7.02 -11.06 -4.69
C ARG A 110 7.67 -12.41 -4.43
N GLU A 111 8.95 -12.58 -4.79
CA GLU A 111 9.73 -13.79 -4.50
C GLU A 111 9.80 -14.10 -2.99
N LEU A 112 9.93 -13.07 -2.14
CA LEU A 112 10.00 -13.22 -0.69
C LEU A 112 8.72 -13.82 -0.09
N PHE A 113 7.56 -13.40 -0.61
CA PHE A 113 6.27 -13.98 -0.25
C PHE A 113 5.91 -15.19 -1.09
N ASP A 114 6.85 -15.71 -1.89
CA ASP A 114 6.64 -16.84 -2.78
C ASP A 114 5.39 -16.60 -3.67
N ILE A 115 5.21 -15.42 -4.24
CA ILE A 115 4.06 -15.05 -5.08
C ILE A 115 4.42 -15.08 -6.55
#